data_AF-A0AAA9TN99-F1
#
_entry.id   AF-A0AAA9TN99-F1
#
_cell.length_a   1.000
_cell.length_b   1.000
_cell.length_c   1.000
_cell.angle_alpha   90.00
_cell.angle_beta   90.00
_cell.angle_gamma   90.00
#
_symmetry.space_group_name_H-M   'P 1'
#
loop_
_entity.id
_entity.type
_entity.pdbx_description
1 polymer ?
#
loop_
_entity_poly.entity_id
_entity_poly.type
_entity_poly.pdbx_seq_one_letter_code
_entity_poly.pdbx_strand_id
1 'polypeptide(L)'
;MVSDEYEQLSSEALEAACIYANKYMVKSCGKDGFHIRVHLHPFHVIRINKMMSCAGADRLQTGMRGAFESPRAQWPGSTLARS
;
A
#
# COMPACT_ATOMS: atom_id res chain seq x y z
N MET A 1 -0.74 10.36 -16.89
CA MET A 1 -1.83 10.85 -16.01
C MET A 1 -1.16 11.70 -14.94
N VAL A 2 -1.65 12.92 -14.72
CA VAL A 2 -1.09 13.86 -13.74
C VAL A 2 -2.20 14.14 -12.73
N SER A 3 -1.91 14.01 -11.44
CA SER A 3 -2.82 14.43 -10.38
C SER A 3 -2.67 15.93 -10.13
N ASP A 4 -3.78 16.63 -9.93
CA ASP A 4 -3.79 18.09 -9.63
C ASP A 4 -3.94 18.36 -8.11
N GLU A 5 -4.03 17.30 -7.31
CA GLU A 5 -4.21 17.34 -5.86
C GLU A 5 -2.98 16.80 -5.13
N TYR A 6 -2.69 17.34 -3.94
CA TYR A 6 -1.58 16.92 -3.09
C TYR A 6 -2.02 15.87 -2.08
N GLU A 7 -1.94 14.60 -2.49
CA GLU A 7 -2.40 13.47 -1.69
C GLU A 7 -1.39 12.31 -1.63
N GLN A 8 -1.55 11.41 -0.66
CA GLN A 8 -0.77 10.17 -0.57
C GLN A 8 -1.52 9.01 -1.22
N LEU A 9 -0.89 8.37 -2.20
CA LEU A 9 -1.43 7.17 -2.85
C LEU A 9 -0.86 5.91 -2.18
N SER A 10 -1.73 4.95 -1.84
CA SER A 10 -1.33 3.65 -1.30
C SER A 10 -0.74 2.76 -2.39
N SER A 11 0.15 1.82 -2.03
CA SER A 11 0.70 0.89 -3.03
C SER A 11 -0.38 -0.03 -3.61
N GLU A 12 -1.38 -0.38 -2.81
CA GLU A 12 -2.54 -1.17 -3.22
C GLU A 12 -3.35 -0.46 -4.32
N ALA A 13 -3.55 0.86 -4.20
CA ALA A 13 -4.25 1.65 -5.22
C ALA A 13 -3.46 1.69 -6.53
N LEU A 14 -2.13 1.84 -6.46
CA LEU A 14 -1.27 1.81 -7.65
C LEU A 14 -1.29 0.44 -8.36
N GLU A 15 -1.26 -0.65 -7.59
CA GLU A 15 -1.33 -2.00 -8.14
C GLU A 15 -2.70 -2.26 -8.82
N ALA A 16 -3.80 -1.92 -8.14
CA ALA A 16 -5.14 -2.06 -8.68
C ALA A 16 -5.34 -1.25 -9.97
N ALA A 17 -4.86 0.00 -10.01
CA ALA A 17 -4.91 0.85 -11.20
C ALA A 17 -4.13 0.24 -12.37
N CYS A 18 -2.95 -0.32 -12.11
CA CYS A 18 -2.11 -0.95 -13.12
C CYS A 18 -2.79 -2.21 -13.71
N ILE A 19 -3.36 -3.06 -12.85
CA ILE A 19 -4.10 -4.26 -13.28
C ILE A 19 -5.30 -3.86 -14.14
N TYR A 20 -6.06 -2.84 -13.72
CA TYR A 20 -7.21 -2.36 -14.47
C TYR A 20 -6.82 -1.80 -15.84
N ALA A 21 -5.79 -0.95 -15.88
CA ALA A 21 -5.28 -0.37 -17.13
C ALA A 21 -4.79 -1.47 -18.09
N ASN A 22 -4.03 -2.44 -17.58
CA ASN A 22 -3.58 -3.59 -18.36
C ASN A 22 -4.76 -4.41 -18.91
N LYS A 23 -5.76 -4.71 -18.08
CA LYS A 23 -6.95 -5.47 -18.49
C LYS A 23 -7.72 -4.75 -19.60
N TYR A 24 -7.88 -3.43 -19.50
CA TYR A 24 -8.56 -2.63 -20.51
C TYR A 24 -7.76 -2.57 -21.82
N MET A 25 -6.46 -2.32 -21.74
CA MET A 25 -5.61 -2.18 -22.93
C MET A 25 -5.41 -3.50 -23.68
N VAL A 26 -5.29 -4.64 -22.96
CA VAL A 26 -5.27 -5.98 -23.60
C VAL A 26 -6.56 -6.23 -24.38
N LYS A 27 -7.71 -5.84 -23.84
CA LYS A 27 -9.02 -6.03 -24.50
C LYS A 27 -9.17 -5.15 -25.75
N SER A 28 -8.67 -3.92 -25.70
CA SER A 28 -8.88 -2.93 -26.76
C SER A 28 -7.84 -2.99 -27.89
N CYS A 29 -6.56 -3.20 -27.55
CA CYS A 29 -5.43 -3.03 -28.48
C CYS A 29 -4.57 -4.29 -28.68
N GLY A 30 -4.84 -5.38 -27.94
CA GLY A 30 -4.02 -6.59 -27.95
C GLY A 30 -2.76 -6.46 -27.08
N LYS A 31 -2.15 -7.59 -26.72
CA LYS A 31 -1.08 -7.69 -25.70
C LYS A 31 0.22 -6.92 -26.05
N ASP A 32 0.54 -6.79 -27.32
CA ASP A 32 1.82 -6.23 -27.80
C ASP A 32 1.69 -4.78 -28.30
N GLY A 33 0.49 -4.19 -28.18
CA GLY A 33 0.17 -2.87 -28.75
C GLY A 33 0.38 -1.68 -27.81
N PHE A 34 0.78 -1.90 -26.54
CA PHE A 34 0.89 -0.83 -25.55
C PHE A 34 2.03 -1.06 -24.55
N HIS A 35 2.59 0.04 -24.05
CA HIS A 35 3.62 0.02 -23.00
C HIS A 35 3.24 0.97 -21.87
N ILE A 36 2.87 0.42 -20.72
CA ILE A 36 2.44 1.19 -19.54
C ILE A 36 3.58 1.24 -18.52
N ARG A 37 3.85 2.43 -17.98
CA ARG A 37 4.83 2.65 -16.91
C ARG A 37 4.18 3.39 -15.74
N VAL A 38 4.45 2.90 -14.53
CA VAL A 38 4.09 3.59 -13.28
C VAL A 38 5.27 4.45 -12.84
N HIS A 39 5.05 5.76 -12.71
CA HIS A 39 6.10 6.72 -12.35
C HIS A 39 6.22 6.96 -10.84
N LEU A 40 5.25 6.50 -10.05
CA LEU A 40 5.23 6.70 -8.60
C LEU A 40 5.75 5.46 -7.87
N HIS A 41 6.72 5.66 -6.99
CA HIS A 41 7.27 4.61 -6.11
C HIS A 41 6.84 4.87 -4.66
N PRO A 42 6.16 3.91 -4.00
CA PRO A 42 5.69 4.09 -2.63
C PRO A 42 6.84 3.91 -1.63
N PHE A 43 7.43 5.02 -1.18
CA PHE A 43 8.48 5.00 -0.14
C PHE A 43 7.94 5.37 1.25
N HIS A 44 6.74 5.95 1.33
CA HIS A 44 6.16 6.39 2.58
C HIS A 44 5.51 5.22 3.33
N VAL A 45 6.02 4.92 4.53
CA VAL A 45 5.48 3.86 5.38
C VAL A 45 4.48 4.44 6.37
N ILE A 46 3.22 4.03 6.24
CA ILE A 46 2.14 4.47 7.11
C ILE A 46 2.19 3.67 8.42
N ARG A 47 2.08 4.36 9.56
CA ARG A 47 1.97 3.76 10.89
C ARG A 47 0.54 3.85 11.37
N ILE A 48 0.03 2.77 11.99
CA ILE A 48 -1.36 2.70 12.45
C ILE A 48 -1.41 2.16 13.86
N ASN A 49 -2.15 2.86 14.74
CA ASN A 49 -2.44 2.38 16.09
C ASN A 49 -3.52 1.32 16.08
N LYS A 50 -3.08 0.06 16.19
CA LYS A 50 -3.98 -1.10 16.17
C LYS A 50 -4.57 -1.29 17.56
N MET A 51 -5.77 -0.75 17.75
CA MET A 51 -6.61 -1.05 18.90
C MET A 51 -7.30 -2.41 18.72
N MET A 52 -7.44 -3.17 19.80
CA MET A 52 -8.11 -4.47 19.75
C MET A 52 -9.62 -4.27 19.88
N SER A 53 -10.40 -4.86 18.97
CA SER A 53 -11.86 -4.70 18.96
C SER A 53 -12.61 -5.79 19.74
N CYS A 54 -11.92 -6.65 20.48
CA CYS A 54 -12.53 -7.78 21.20
C CYS A 54 -13.14 -7.37 22.55
N ALA A 55 -14.19 -8.07 23.01
CA ALA A 55 -14.74 -7.87 24.35
C ALA A 55 -13.66 -8.11 25.42
N GLY A 56 -13.44 -7.13 26.30
CA GLY A 56 -12.35 -7.16 27.29
C GLY A 56 -11.00 -6.62 26.80
N ALA A 57 -10.92 -6.03 25.60
CA ALA A 57 -9.71 -5.38 25.09
C ALA A 57 -9.13 -4.31 26.04
N ASP A 58 -9.99 -3.64 26.82
CA ASP A 58 -9.60 -2.64 27.83
C ASP A 58 -8.62 -3.19 28.88
N ARG A 59 -8.72 -4.48 29.22
CA ARG A 59 -7.81 -5.12 30.19
C ARG A 59 -6.41 -5.40 29.64
N LEU A 60 -6.27 -5.44 28.32
CA LEU A 60 -5.03 -5.83 27.64
C LEU A 60 -4.40 -4.68 26.85
N GLN A 61 -5.15 -3.62 26.57
CA GLN A 61 -4.71 -2.49 25.77
C GLN A 61 -4.31 -1.32 26.67
N THR A 62 -3.11 -0.76 26.48
CA THR A 62 -2.64 0.43 27.24
C THR A 62 -3.12 1.76 26.63
N GLY A 63 -4.17 1.72 25.82
CA GLY A 63 -4.70 2.88 25.09
C GLY A 63 -3.64 3.55 24.22
N MET A 64 -3.30 4.79 24.56
CA MET A 64 -2.36 5.66 23.81
C MET A 64 -0.95 5.70 24.41
N ARG A 65 -0.67 4.92 25.47
CA ARG A 65 0.65 4.91 26.11
C ARG A 65 1.63 4.13 25.22
N GLY A 66 2.63 4.82 24.68
CA GLY A 66 3.59 4.21 23.74
C GLY A 66 3.08 4.09 22.30
N ALA A 67 2.23 5.04 21.86
CA ALA A 67 1.60 5.09 20.54
C ALA A 67 2.55 5.25 19.33
N PHE A 68 3.84 4.98 19.48
CA PHE A 68 4.74 4.83 18.36
C PHE A 68 4.65 3.38 17.85
N GLU A 69 3.71 3.21 16.94
CA GLU A 69 3.29 1.93 16.41
C GLU A 69 4.30 1.33 15.43
N SER A 70 4.32 0.01 15.36
CA SER A 70 4.99 -0.71 14.28
C SER A 70 4.36 -0.36 12.93
N PRO A 71 5.15 -0.20 11.86
CA PRO A 71 4.64 0.14 10.53
C PRO A 71 3.56 -0.84 10.05
N ARG A 72 2.49 -0.33 9.45
CA ARG A 72 1.51 -1.17 8.75
C ARG A 72 2.20 -1.63 7.47
N ALA A 73 2.78 -2.82 7.51
CA ALA A 73 3.66 -3.36 6.47
C ALA A 73 3.19 -3.02 5.05
N GLN A 74 4.07 -2.36 4.29
CA GLN A 74 3.97 -2.17 2.85
C GLN A 74 5.40 -2.21 2.26
N TRP A 75 6.08 -3.33 2.45
CA TRP A 75 7.30 -3.70 1.73
C TRP A 75 7.33 -5.22 1.55
N PRO A 76 7.14 -5.75 0.34
CA PRO A 76 7.64 -7.07 0.00
C PRO A 76 9.09 -6.87 -0.48
N GLY A 77 10.07 -6.93 0.42
CA GLY A 77 11.46 -6.82 -0.03
C GLY A 77 12.49 -6.45 1.01
N SER A 78 12.72 -7.31 1.99
CA SER A 78 14.07 -7.69 2.42
C SER A 78 14.01 -8.78 3.49
N THR A 79 13.52 -9.97 3.12
CA THR A 79 14.09 -11.20 3.67
C THR A 79 15.33 -11.51 2.84
N LEU A 80 16.36 -10.67 2.94
CA LEU A 80 17.70 -11.06 2.56
C LEU A 80 18.40 -11.42 3.86
N ALA A 81 18.64 -12.72 4.00
CA ALA A 81 19.50 -13.32 4.99
C ALA A 81 20.71 -12.41 5.27
N ARG A 82 20.88 -12.02 6.54
CA ARG A 82 22.19 -11.71 7.08
C ARG A 82 22.62 -12.92 7.90
N SER A 83 23.64 -13.59 7.35
CA SER A 83 24.61 -14.53 7.95
C SER A 83 24.12 -15.50 9.00
#